data_AF-A0A268HBB8-F1
#
_entry.id   AF-A0A268HBB8-F1
#
_cell.length_a   1.000
_cell.length_b   1.000
_cell.length_c   1.000
_cell.angle_alpha   90.00
_cell.angle_beta   90.00
_cell.angle_gamma   90.00
#
_symmetry.space_group_name_H-M   'P 1'
#
loop_
_entity.id
_entity.type
_entity.pdbx_description
1 polymer ?
#
loop_
_entity_poly.entity_id
_entity_poly.type
_entity_poly.pdbx_seq_one_letter_code
_entity_poly.pdbx_strand_id
1 'polypeptide(L)' 'MKFFSIKRGFTFFWKSNLFLLIVLLFFFINKSSWLWDGEWVVEVFTVLGELFILVCSFIACFRDRE' A
#
# COMPACT_ATOMS: atom_id res chain seq x y z
N MET A 1 13.86 10.09 23.76
CA MET A 1 13.42 9.57 22.45
C MET A 1 11.91 9.34 22.48
N LYS A 2 11.14 9.91 21.54
CA LYS A 2 9.74 9.49 21.35
C LYS A 2 9.74 8.27 20.44
N PHE A 3 9.82 7.11 21.06
CA PHE A 3 9.85 5.80 20.39
C PHE A 3 8.62 5.60 19.50
N PHE A 4 7.44 6.10 19.90
CA PHE A 4 6.18 5.94 19.16
C PHE A 4 5.60 7.26 18.63
N SER A 5 5.04 7.23 17.42
CA SER A 5 4.29 8.34 16.82
C SER A 5 3.28 7.86 15.78
N ILE A 6 1.99 8.01 16.09
CA ILE A 6 0.88 7.72 15.15
C ILE A 6 0.99 8.58 13.88
N LYS A 7 1.43 9.84 14.01
CA LYS A 7 1.61 10.73 12.85
C LYS A 7 2.59 10.15 11.83
N ARG A 8 3.65 9.46 12.28
CA ARG A 8 4.61 8.79 11.37
C ARG A 8 3.95 7.63 10.63
N GLY A 9 3.29 6.73 11.35
CA GLY A 9 2.57 5.60 10.74
C GLY A 9 1.50 6.06 9.76
N PHE A 10 0.73 7.10 10.11
CA PHE A 10 -0.29 7.68 9.24
C PHE A 10 0.31 8.36 8.00
N THR A 11 1.43 9.09 8.16
CA THR A 11 2.13 9.69 7.01
C THR A 11 2.66 8.61 6.06
N PHE A 12 3.20 7.53 6.59
CA PHE A 12 3.64 6.37 5.80
C PHE A 12 2.44 5.70 5.11
N PHE A 13 1.37 5.44 5.85
CA PHE A 13 0.12 4.85 5.33
C PHE A 13 -0.39 5.64 4.12
N TRP A 14 -0.51 6.95 4.27
CA TRP A 14 -1.04 7.81 3.20
C TRP A 14 -0.16 7.79 1.95
N LYS A 15 1.17 7.93 2.11
CA LYS A 15 2.11 7.93 0.99
C LYS A 15 2.14 6.59 0.26
N SER A 16 2.13 5.48 1.01
CA SER A 16 2.16 4.13 0.43
C SER A 16 0.85 3.77 -0.26
N ASN A 17 -0.31 4.17 0.29
CA ASN A 17 -1.60 3.98 -0.39
C ASN A 17 -1.70 4.82 -1.67
N LEU A 18 -1.17 6.04 -1.68
CA LEU A 18 -1.09 6.85 -2.91
C LEU A 18 -0.25 6.15 -3.98
N PHE A 19 0.86 5.51 -3.59
CA PHE A 19 1.67 4.71 -4.50
C PHE A 19 0.91 3.47 -5.00
N LEU A 20 0.23 2.73 -4.12
CA LEU A 20 -0.59 1.58 -4.51
C LEU A 20 -1.68 1.99 -5.49
N LEU A 21 -2.36 3.12 -5.25
CA LEU A 21 -3.36 3.68 -6.14
C LEU A 21 -2.79 3.95 -7.54
N ILE A 22 -1.59 4.53 -7.63
CA ILE A 22 -0.91 4.77 -8.92
C ILE A 22 -0.65 3.43 -9.65
N VAL A 23 -0.19 2.39 -8.93
CA VAL A 23 0.01 1.05 -9.51
C VAL A 23 -1.30 0.44 -10.00
N LEU A 24 -2.38 0.54 -9.22
CA LEU A 24 -3.70 0.04 -9.60
C LEU A 24 -4.28 0.77 -10.82
N LEU A 25 -4.00 2.07 -10.96
CA LEU A 25 -4.37 2.82 -12.16
C LEU A 25 -3.67 2.26 -13.41
N PHE A 26 -2.40 1.87 -13.32
CA PHE A 26 -1.71 1.21 -14.43
C PHE A 26 -2.34 -0.12 -14.80
N PHE A 27 -2.72 -0.94 -13.81
CA PHE A 27 -3.48 -2.16 -14.06
C PHE A 27 -4.80 -1.82 -14.77
N PHE A 28 -5.55 -0.86 -14.27
CA PHE A 28 -6.85 -0.50 -14.82
C PHE A 28 -6.77 0.05 -16.26
N ILE A 29 -5.78 0.89 -16.57
CA ILE A 29 -5.52 1.38 -17.93
C ILE A 29 -5.23 0.22 -18.88
N ASN A 30 -4.53 -0.81 -18.41
CA ASN A 30 -4.17 -2.00 -19.18
C ASN A 30 -5.16 -3.17 -19.00
N LYS A 31 -6.40 -2.92 -18.54
CA LYS A 31 -7.37 -3.96 -18.20
C LYS A 31 -7.60 -4.96 -19.32
N SER A 32 -7.64 -4.51 -20.58
CA SER A 32 -7.81 -5.39 -21.74
C SER A 32 -6.73 -6.49 -21.84
N SER A 33 -5.54 -6.25 -21.31
CA SER A 33 -4.40 -7.19 -21.38
C SER A 33 -4.50 -8.33 -20.38
N TRP A 34 -5.29 -8.17 -19.31
CA TRP A 34 -5.39 -9.16 -18.23
C TRP A 34 -6.84 -9.50 -17.86
N LEU A 35 -7.83 -9.01 -18.61
CA LEU A 35 -9.26 -9.14 -18.31
C LEU A 35 -9.71 -10.58 -18.02
N TRP A 36 -9.18 -11.56 -18.75
CA TRP A 36 -9.68 -12.95 -18.69
C TRP A 36 -9.09 -13.76 -17.54
N ASP A 37 -7.80 -13.58 -17.24
CA ASP A 37 -7.07 -14.42 -16.27
C ASP A 37 -6.53 -13.64 -15.07
N GLY A 38 -6.52 -12.31 -15.13
CA GLY A 38 -5.82 -11.45 -14.19
C GLY A 38 -6.69 -10.75 -13.15
N GLU A 39 -8.02 -10.82 -13.27
CA GLU A 39 -8.92 -10.10 -12.34
C GLU A 39 -8.69 -10.54 -10.89
N TRP A 40 -8.68 -11.85 -10.64
CA TRP A 40 -8.42 -12.40 -9.30
C TRP A 40 -7.00 -12.07 -8.81
N VAL A 41 -6.03 -12.00 -9.72
CA VAL A 41 -4.64 -11.68 -9.38
C VAL A 41 -4.51 -10.22 -8.95
N VAL A 42 -5.17 -9.29 -9.65
CA VAL A 42 -5.19 -7.86 -9.30
C VAL A 42 -5.94 -7.64 -7.99
N GLU A 43 -7.03 -8.37 -7.74
CA GLU A 43 -7.76 -8.33 -6.47
C GLU A 43 -6.88 -8.80 -5.30
N VAL A 44 -6.25 -9.98 -5.41
CA VAL A 44 -5.33 -10.50 -4.39
C VAL A 44 -4.16 -9.55 -4.17
N PHE A 45 -3.58 -9.02 -5.25
CA PHE A 45 -2.49 -8.03 -5.16
C PHE A 45 -2.93 -6.79 -4.38
N THR A 46 -4.16 -6.30 -4.61
CA THR A 46 -4.72 -5.15 -3.90
C THR A 46 -4.87 -5.45 -2.41
N VAL A 47 -5.52 -6.55 -2.06
CA VAL A 47 -5.76 -6.94 -0.66
C VAL A 47 -4.45 -7.18 0.09
N LEU A 48 -3.52 -7.93 -0.50
CA LEU A 48 -2.20 -8.16 0.11
C LEU A 48 -1.38 -6.88 0.20
N GLY A 49 -1.46 -6.00 -0.80
CA GLY A 49 -0.81 -4.70 -0.81
C GLY A 49 -1.30 -3.81 0.33
N GLU A 50 -2.62 -3.72 0.53
CA GLU A 50 -3.21 -2.95 1.63
C GLU A 50 -2.83 -3.51 3.00
N LEU A 51 -2.89 -4.83 3.18
CA LEU A 51 -2.48 -5.49 4.43
C LEU A 51 -0.99 -5.25 4.72
N PHE A 52 -0.14 -5.37 3.70
CA PHE A 52 1.30 -5.11 3.83
C PHE A 52 1.55 -3.65 4.23
N ILE A 53 0.89 -2.70 3.58
CA ILE A 53 0.99 -1.28 3.93
C ILE A 53 0.55 -1.06 5.37
N LEU A 54 -0.55 -1.67 5.83
CA LEU A 54 -1.05 -1.54 7.19
C LEU A 54 -0.02 -2.04 8.23
N VAL A 55 0.60 -3.19 8.00
CA VAL A 55 1.67 -3.72 8.84
C VAL A 55 2.88 -2.78 8.85
N CYS A 56 3.31 -2.31 7.68
CA CYS A 56 4.43 -1.37 7.58
C CYS A 56 4.12 -0.02 8.25
N SER A 57 2.88 0.47 8.16
CA SER A 57 2.42 1.67 8.85
C SER A 57 2.47 1.51 10.36
N PHE A 58 2.09 0.34 10.88
CA PHE A 58 2.24 0.03 12.31
C PHE A 58 3.71 0.06 12.74
N ILE A 59 4.60 -0.59 11.97
CA ILE A 59 6.04 -0.57 12.24
C ILE A 59 6.61 0.87 12.16
N ALA A 60 6.16 1.67 11.19
CA ALA A 60 6.58 3.05 11.02
C ALA A 60 6.20 3.96 12.21
N CYS A 61 5.21 3.59 13.01
CA CYS A 61 4.93 4.29 14.26
C CYS A 61 6.11 4.21 15.24
N PHE A 62 6.89 3.13 15.21
CA PHE A 62 8.01 2.86 16.14
C PHE A 62 9.39 3.25 15.58
N ARG A 63 9.47 3.66 14.30
CA ARG A 63 10.75 4.00 13.66
C ARG A 63 11.29 5.32 14.19
N ASP A 64 12.51 5.34 14.70
CA ASP A 64 13.18 6.59 15.09
C ASP A 64 13.37 7.53 13.89
N ARG A 65 13.42 8.84 14.16
CA ARG A 65 13.81 9.80 13.11
C ARG A 65 15.32 9.68 12.96
N GLU A 66 15.77 9.17 11.81
CA GLU A 66 17.12 9.42 11.32
C GLU A 66 17.40 10.93 11.27
#